data_AF-A0A2A4W168-F1
#
_entry.id   AF-A0A2A4W168-F1
#
_cell.length_a   1.000
_cell.length_b   1.000
_cell.length_c   1.000
_cell.angle_alpha   90.00
_cell.angle_beta   90.00
_cell.angle_gamma   90.00
#
_symmetry.space_group_name_H-M   'P 1'
#
loop_
_entity.id
_entity.type
_entity.pdbx_description
1 polymer ?
#
loop_
_entity_poly.entity_id
_entity_poly.type
_entity_poly.pdbx_seq_one_letter_code
_entity_poly.pdbx_strand_id
1 'polypeptide(L)'
;MNSKPAERRSNKLTEKVCYNGVGNPKMGLVLTGGGARAAYQVGVLKAISKLIYQSHCGNPYSIITGTSAGAINATVLASYAQNPTVGIRSLEKVWQSFSVDKVFRSDLLGMMKQVGRWGKSMFISDYHRHRQLSLLNNDPLRVMLNKVIHFKNIQKAIDNNCLDALSLTASGYTSGQSVSFF
;
A
#
# COMPACT_ATOMS: atom_id res chain seq x y z
N MET A 1 -26.11 -58.81 -0.57
CA MET A 1 -25.15 -58.14 0.33
C MET A 1 -23.85 -57.95 -0.43
N ASN A 2 -23.58 -56.75 -0.93
CA ASN A 2 -22.29 -56.38 -1.55
C ASN A 2 -21.92 -55.00 -1.01
N SER A 3 -21.03 -54.99 -0.02
CA SER A 3 -20.46 -53.79 0.57
C SER A 3 -19.50 -53.14 -0.43
N LYS A 4 -19.86 -51.96 -0.92
CA LYS A 4 -18.93 -51.10 -1.66
C LYS A 4 -17.78 -50.68 -0.72
N PRO A 5 -16.51 -50.70 -1.16
CA PRO A 5 -15.41 -50.18 -0.37
C PRO A 5 -15.50 -48.65 -0.32
N ALA A 6 -15.36 -48.09 0.88
CA ALA A 6 -15.30 -46.67 1.14
C ALA A 6 -14.09 -46.05 0.43
N GLU A 7 -14.37 -45.21 -0.55
CA GLU A 7 -13.38 -44.44 -1.29
C GLU A 7 -12.66 -43.48 -0.32
N ARG A 8 -11.35 -43.66 -0.20
CA ARG A 8 -10.42 -42.80 0.56
C ARG A 8 -10.60 -41.35 0.11
N ARG A 9 -11.35 -40.54 0.87
CA ARG A 9 -11.19 -39.08 0.87
C ARG A 9 -9.80 -38.77 1.44
N SER A 10 -8.80 -38.75 0.55
CA SER A 10 -7.44 -38.36 0.92
C SER A 10 -7.42 -36.88 1.30
N ASN A 11 -6.92 -36.61 2.52
CA ASN A 11 -6.39 -35.35 3.03
C ASN A 11 -5.94 -34.34 1.95
N LYS A 12 -6.83 -33.41 1.56
CA LYS A 12 -6.48 -32.24 0.71
C LYS A 12 -6.43 -30.93 1.50
N LEU A 13 -6.33 -30.98 2.83
CA LEU A 13 -6.51 -29.82 3.72
C LEU A 13 -5.22 -29.18 4.24
N THR A 14 -4.04 -29.56 3.75
CA THR A 14 -2.76 -29.06 4.31
C THR A 14 -1.65 -28.87 3.29
N GLU A 15 -1.95 -28.64 2.00
CA GLU A 15 -0.94 -28.07 1.11
C GLU A 15 -0.79 -26.59 1.44
N LYS A 16 0.36 -26.22 2.02
CA LYS A 16 0.76 -24.82 2.24
C LYS A 16 0.79 -24.12 0.88
N VAL A 17 -0.26 -23.38 0.55
CA VAL A 17 -0.29 -22.56 -0.66
C VAL A 17 0.69 -21.40 -0.49
N CYS A 18 1.83 -21.47 -1.17
CA CYS A 18 2.73 -20.33 -1.29
C CYS A 18 2.36 -19.49 -2.50
N TYR A 19 1.94 -18.25 -2.22
CA TYR A 19 1.29 -17.33 -3.15
C TYR A 19 2.17 -16.90 -4.33
N ASN A 20 3.50 -16.97 -4.20
CA ASN A 20 4.45 -16.55 -5.25
C ASN A 20 5.22 -17.72 -5.90
N GLY A 21 4.71 -18.96 -5.81
CA GLY A 21 5.33 -20.11 -6.48
C GLY A 21 5.33 -19.99 -8.01
N VAL A 22 6.37 -20.54 -8.66
CA VAL A 22 6.44 -20.63 -10.13
C VAL A 22 5.24 -21.45 -10.64
N GLY A 23 4.47 -20.87 -11.57
CA GLY A 23 3.25 -21.50 -12.12
C GLY A 23 1.95 -21.14 -11.41
N ASN A 24 1.99 -20.42 -10.27
CA ASN A 24 0.80 -19.87 -9.62
C ASN A 24 0.41 -18.51 -10.22
N PRO A 25 -0.89 -18.18 -10.26
CA PRO A 25 -1.34 -16.85 -10.69
C PRO A 25 -0.79 -15.77 -9.75
N LYS A 26 -0.18 -14.74 -10.32
CA LYS A 26 0.37 -13.60 -9.57
C LYS A 26 -0.77 -12.77 -8.99
N MET A 27 -0.68 -12.43 -7.70
CA MET A 27 -1.70 -11.64 -7.03
C MET A 27 -1.26 -10.17 -6.92
N GLY A 28 -2.13 -9.29 -7.42
CA GLY A 28 -1.95 -7.85 -7.34
C GLY A 28 -2.67 -7.22 -6.14
N LEU A 29 -2.03 -6.25 -5.49
CA LEU A 29 -2.63 -5.38 -4.47
C LEU A 29 -2.77 -3.96 -5.00
N VAL A 30 -4.01 -3.45 -5.05
CA VAL A 30 -4.33 -2.11 -5.51
C VAL A 30 -4.74 -1.22 -4.33
N LEU A 31 -3.96 -0.16 -4.07
CA LEU A 31 -4.17 0.76 -2.96
C LEU A 31 -4.62 2.13 -3.48
N THR A 32 -5.93 2.36 -3.43
CA THR A 32 -6.54 3.58 -3.96
C THR A 32 -6.15 4.83 -3.16
N GLY A 33 -6.25 5.99 -3.81
CA GLY A 33 -6.17 7.28 -3.12
C GLY A 33 -7.35 7.49 -2.18
N GLY A 34 -7.14 8.26 -1.11
CA GLY A 34 -8.22 8.55 -0.15
C GLY A 34 -7.83 9.45 1.02
N GLY A 35 -6.66 10.10 0.97
CA GLY A 35 -6.14 10.88 2.08
C GLY A 35 -6.07 10.05 3.38
N ALA A 36 -6.64 10.58 4.46
CA ALA A 36 -6.61 9.93 5.78
C ALA A 36 -7.34 8.57 5.78
N ARG A 37 -8.26 8.35 4.85
CA ARG A 37 -8.98 7.07 4.72
C ARG A 37 -8.08 5.92 4.28
N ALA A 38 -6.87 6.20 3.78
CA ALA A 38 -5.89 5.15 3.53
C ALA A 38 -5.45 4.42 4.81
N ALA A 39 -5.72 4.97 6.01
CA ALA A 39 -5.58 4.24 7.28
C ALA A 39 -6.52 3.02 7.38
N TYR A 40 -7.71 3.06 6.77
CA TYR A 40 -8.60 1.89 6.72
C TYR A 40 -7.99 0.73 5.93
N GLN A 41 -7.25 1.05 4.86
CA GLN A 41 -6.51 0.03 4.09
C GLN A 41 -5.51 -0.71 4.99
N VAL A 42 -4.84 0.01 5.90
CA VAL A 42 -3.91 -0.60 6.87
C VAL A 42 -4.64 -1.55 7.83
N GLY A 43 -5.82 -1.16 8.31
CA GLY A 43 -6.66 -2.03 9.14
C GLY A 43 -7.07 -3.32 8.43
N VAL A 44 -7.48 -3.21 7.16
CA VAL A 44 -7.82 -4.36 6.30
C VAL A 44 -6.60 -5.25 6.09
N LEU A 45 -5.47 -4.68 5.69
CA LEU A 45 -4.23 -5.42 5.47
C LEU A 45 -3.72 -6.10 6.76
N LYS A 46 -3.91 -5.48 7.92
CA LYS A 46 -3.63 -6.09 9.22
C LYS A 46 -4.51 -7.31 9.47
N ALA A 47 -5.82 -7.20 9.23
CA ALA A 47 -6.74 -8.33 9.36
C ALA A 47 -6.35 -9.47 8.40
N ILE A 48 -6.07 -9.15 7.13
CA ILE A 48 -5.63 -10.12 6.14
C ILE A 48 -4.31 -10.78 6.54
N SER A 49 -3.33 -10.01 7.04
CA SER A 49 -2.04 -10.56 7.46
C SER A 49 -2.18 -11.60 8.56
N LYS A 50 -3.14 -11.42 9.48
CA LYS A 50 -3.43 -12.39 10.54
C LYS A 50 -4.01 -13.70 10.00
N LEU A 51 -4.70 -13.67 8.86
CA LEU A 51 -5.31 -14.84 8.24
C LEU A 51 -4.35 -15.55 7.26
N ILE A 52 -3.60 -14.76 6.49
CA ILE A 52 -2.86 -15.24 5.32
C ILE A 52 -1.37 -15.43 5.60
N TYR A 53 -0.73 -14.54 6.37
CA TYR A 53 0.74 -14.56 6.53
C TYR A 53 1.22 -15.62 7.55
N GLN A 54 0.31 -16.46 8.06
CA GLN A 54 0.63 -17.55 8.98
C GLN A 54 1.31 -18.72 8.27
N SER A 55 1.13 -18.87 6.96
CA SER A 55 1.92 -19.79 6.15
C SER A 55 3.29 -19.15 5.91
N HIS A 56 4.37 -19.93 6.01
CA HIS A 56 5.77 -19.47 5.85
C HIS A 56 6.12 -19.04 4.41
N CYS A 57 5.15 -18.48 3.68
CA CYS A 57 5.16 -18.28 2.23
C CYS A 57 5.43 -16.83 1.82
N GLY A 58 5.84 -15.96 2.75
CA GLY A 58 6.23 -14.58 2.44
C GLY A 58 5.06 -13.66 2.06
N ASN A 59 5.36 -12.61 1.29
CA ASN A 59 4.38 -11.63 0.82
C ASN A 59 3.48 -12.22 -0.27
N PRO A 60 2.14 -12.27 -0.10
CA PRO A 60 1.26 -12.81 -1.12
C PRO A 60 1.01 -11.86 -2.30
N TYR A 61 1.42 -10.60 -2.19
CA TYR A 61 1.16 -9.59 -3.21
C TYR A 61 2.42 -9.32 -4.01
N SER A 62 2.64 -10.08 -5.09
CA SER A 62 3.82 -9.91 -5.93
C SER A 62 3.76 -8.62 -6.75
N ILE A 63 2.58 -8.07 -7.00
CA ILE A 63 2.42 -6.80 -7.70
C ILE A 63 1.72 -5.83 -6.76
N ILE A 64 2.32 -4.68 -6.47
CA ILE A 64 1.72 -3.67 -5.60
C ILE A 64 1.58 -2.36 -6.37
N THR A 65 0.39 -1.78 -6.35
CA THR A 65 0.18 -0.45 -6.92
C THR A 65 -0.54 0.47 -5.94
N GLY A 66 -0.23 1.77 -6.00
CA GLY A 66 -0.90 2.74 -5.17
C GLY A 66 -1.00 4.14 -5.78
N THR A 67 -2.06 4.85 -5.43
CA THR A 67 -2.28 6.24 -5.87
C THR A 67 -2.32 7.19 -4.67
N SER A 68 -1.60 8.32 -4.73
CA SER A 68 -1.60 9.35 -3.68
C SER A 68 -1.33 8.76 -2.27
N ALA A 69 -2.25 8.88 -1.31
CA ALA A 69 -2.11 8.28 0.02
C ALA A 69 -1.95 6.74 -0.01
N GLY A 70 -2.55 6.07 -1.00
CA GLY A 70 -2.34 4.64 -1.23
C GLY A 70 -0.94 4.32 -1.76
N ALA A 71 -0.29 5.26 -2.46
CA ALA A 71 1.10 5.12 -2.91
C ALA A 71 2.07 5.08 -1.71
N ILE A 72 1.79 5.83 -0.64
CA ILE A 72 2.55 5.73 0.63
C ILE A 72 2.45 4.31 1.18
N ASN A 73 1.23 3.77 1.27
CA ASN A 73 1.02 2.41 1.75
C ASN A 73 1.72 1.37 0.88
N ALA A 74 1.59 1.50 -0.44
CA ALA A 74 2.22 0.63 -1.44
C ALA A 74 3.75 0.62 -1.30
N THR A 75 4.36 1.80 -1.17
CA THR A 75 5.82 1.93 -1.10
C THR A 75 6.37 1.35 0.20
N VAL A 76 5.69 1.58 1.33
CA VAL A 76 6.07 0.96 2.61
C VAL A 76 5.99 -0.57 2.47
N LEU A 77 4.86 -1.13 2.01
CA LEU A 77 4.74 -2.58 1.83
C LEU A 77 5.82 -3.17 0.93
N ALA A 78 6.07 -2.54 -0.22
CA ALA A 78 7.12 -2.97 -1.15
C ALA A 78 8.51 -2.97 -0.49
N SER A 79 8.83 -1.94 0.30
CA SER A 79 10.11 -1.87 1.03
C SER A 79 10.30 -2.94 2.10
N TYR A 80 9.20 -3.58 2.52
CA TYR A 80 9.18 -4.69 3.48
C TYR A 80 8.66 -6.00 2.84
N ALA A 81 8.66 -6.15 1.51
CA ALA A 81 8.08 -7.33 0.86
C ALA A 81 8.76 -8.65 1.28
N GLN A 82 10.03 -8.61 1.69
CA GLN A 82 10.73 -9.77 2.26
C GLN A 82 10.23 -10.15 3.68
N ASN A 83 9.67 -9.19 4.42
CA ASN A 83 9.09 -9.41 5.75
C ASN A 83 7.78 -8.61 5.89
N PRO A 84 6.69 -9.09 5.26
CA PRO A 84 5.47 -8.30 5.10
C PRO A 84 4.78 -8.01 6.44
N THR A 85 4.96 -8.86 7.45
CA THR A 85 4.47 -8.62 8.83
C THR A 85 5.10 -7.38 9.45
N VAL A 86 6.40 -7.15 9.25
CA VAL A 86 7.08 -5.92 9.67
C VAL A 86 6.58 -4.73 8.87
N GLY A 87 6.30 -4.91 7.59
CA GLY A 87 5.67 -3.90 6.74
C GLY A 87 4.34 -3.41 7.29
N ILE A 88 3.44 -4.31 7.68
CA ILE A 88 2.15 -3.97 8.29
C ILE A 88 2.34 -3.19 9.59
N ARG A 89 3.22 -3.63 10.48
CA ARG A 89 3.51 -2.89 11.73
C ARG A 89 4.09 -1.50 11.45
N SER A 90 4.90 -1.37 10.42
CA SER A 90 5.48 -0.09 10.00
C SER A 90 4.40 0.85 9.46
N LEU A 91 3.44 0.35 8.69
CA LEU A 91 2.25 1.11 8.30
C LEU A 91 1.45 1.57 9.51
N GLU A 92 1.17 0.68 10.47
CA GLU A 92 0.47 1.07 11.70
C GLU A 92 1.18 2.22 12.41
N LYS A 93 2.51 2.17 12.54
CA LYS A 93 3.31 3.26 13.12
C LYS A 93 3.22 4.56 12.33
N VAL A 94 3.29 4.51 11.00
CA VAL A 94 3.11 5.71 10.14
C VAL A 94 1.77 6.36 10.43
N TRP A 95 0.69 5.59 10.37
CA TRP A 95 -0.66 6.14 10.53
C TRP A 95 -1.01 6.51 11.98
N GLN A 96 -0.40 5.86 12.96
CA GLN A 96 -0.47 6.27 14.37
C GLN A 96 0.32 7.55 14.63
N SER A 97 1.50 7.72 14.01
CA SER A 97 2.28 8.96 14.14
C SER A 97 1.56 10.17 13.54
N PHE A 98 0.67 9.96 12.57
CA PHE A 98 -0.26 10.98 12.08
C PHE A 98 -1.38 11.34 13.08
N SER A 99 -1.64 10.50 14.08
CA SER A 99 -2.76 10.64 15.02
C SER A 99 -2.36 11.08 16.44
N VAL A 100 -1.09 10.90 16.82
CA VAL A 100 -0.62 11.15 18.19
C VAL A 100 -0.20 12.62 18.38
N ASP A 101 -0.94 13.24 19.28
CA ASP A 101 -0.75 14.53 19.95
C ASP A 101 -0.96 15.83 19.17
N LYS A 102 -1.56 16.78 19.90
CA LYS A 102 -2.15 18.06 19.48
C LYS A 102 -1.19 19.05 18.79
N VAL A 103 -0.05 18.60 18.29
CA VAL A 103 0.95 19.40 17.56
C VAL A 103 0.80 19.24 16.02
N PHE A 104 0.10 18.20 15.54
CA PHE A 104 -0.10 17.93 14.09
C PHE A 104 -1.51 18.17 13.55
N ARG A 105 -2.51 18.46 14.42
CA ARG A 105 -3.93 18.56 14.01
C ARG A 105 -4.21 19.71 13.04
N SER A 106 -3.43 20.80 13.10
CA SER A 106 -3.53 21.94 12.17
C SER A 106 -2.90 21.63 10.83
N ASP A 107 -1.69 21.08 10.80
CA ASP A 107 -0.92 20.93 9.56
C ASP A 107 -1.36 19.72 8.73
N LEU A 108 -1.59 18.55 9.33
CA LEU A 108 -1.90 17.35 8.55
C LEU A 108 -3.38 17.25 8.19
N LEU A 109 -4.28 17.57 9.13
CA LEU A 109 -5.72 17.62 8.83
C LEU A 109 -6.03 18.78 7.88
N GLY A 110 -5.30 19.90 8.01
CA GLY A 110 -5.31 21.02 7.07
C GLY A 110 -4.78 20.61 5.69
N MET A 111 -3.61 19.96 5.62
CA MET A 111 -3.02 19.50 4.36
C MET A 111 -3.88 18.44 3.68
N MET A 112 -4.46 17.49 4.43
CA MET A 112 -5.28 16.42 3.87
C MET A 112 -6.70 16.87 3.51
N LYS A 113 -7.30 17.80 4.26
CA LYS A 113 -8.55 18.47 3.84
C LYS A 113 -8.31 19.36 2.63
N GLN A 114 -7.16 20.02 2.51
CA GLN A 114 -6.82 20.80 1.32
C GLN A 114 -6.56 19.88 0.12
N VAL A 115 -5.72 18.84 0.23
CA VAL A 115 -5.54 17.84 -0.84
C VAL A 115 -6.86 17.19 -1.25
N GLY A 116 -7.75 16.87 -0.30
CA GLY A 116 -9.09 16.34 -0.60
C GLY A 116 -10.05 17.36 -1.22
N ARG A 117 -10.02 18.63 -0.78
CA ARG A 117 -10.82 19.73 -1.37
C ARG A 117 -10.33 20.10 -2.77
N TRP A 118 -9.02 20.04 -3.01
CA TRP A 118 -8.39 20.33 -4.30
C TRP A 118 -8.54 19.16 -5.26
N GLY A 119 -8.50 17.92 -4.76
CA GLY A 119 -8.91 16.74 -5.51
C GLY A 119 -10.36 16.86 -5.99
N LYS A 120 -11.27 17.35 -5.12
CA LYS A 120 -12.66 17.66 -5.52
C LYS A 120 -12.75 18.81 -6.53
N SER A 121 -11.91 19.85 -6.43
CA SER A 121 -11.90 20.94 -7.42
C SER A 121 -11.28 20.55 -8.76
N MET A 122 -10.53 19.45 -8.84
CA MET A 122 -10.07 18.87 -10.12
C MET A 122 -11.17 18.05 -10.83
N PHE A 123 -12.20 17.59 -10.10
CA PHE A 123 -13.40 17.00 -10.71
C PHE A 123 -14.47 18.04 -11.09
N ILE A 124 -14.31 19.30 -10.66
CA ILE A 124 -15.18 20.42 -11.01
C ILE A 124 -14.38 21.29 -11.99
N SER A 125 -14.70 21.13 -13.28
CA SER A 125 -13.95 21.57 -14.47
C SER A 125 -13.60 23.07 -14.60
N ASP A 126 -13.74 23.92 -13.57
CA ASP A 126 -13.81 25.37 -13.81
C ASP A 126 -13.12 26.27 -12.79
N TYR A 127 -11.80 26.10 -12.58
CA TYR A 127 -11.00 27.11 -11.87
C TYR A 127 -9.53 27.17 -12.33
N HIS A 128 -9.30 27.14 -13.64
CA HIS A 128 -7.98 27.42 -14.20
C HIS A 128 -7.79 28.92 -14.42
N ARG A 129 -7.17 29.62 -13.46
CA ARG A 129 -6.17 30.68 -13.73
C ARG A 129 -5.68 31.40 -12.46
N HIS A 130 -4.34 31.49 -12.32
CA HIS A 130 -3.60 32.43 -11.44
C HIS A 130 -3.52 32.17 -9.93
N ARG A 131 -2.97 31.03 -9.50
CA ARG A 131 -2.15 31.03 -8.27
C ARG A 131 -1.08 29.94 -8.28
N GLN A 132 0.11 30.35 -8.71
CA GLN A 132 1.34 29.62 -8.45
C GLN A 132 1.59 29.67 -6.96
N LEU A 133 1.33 28.55 -6.32
CA LEU A 133 1.48 28.43 -4.90
C LEU A 133 2.14 27.07 -4.68
N SER A 134 3.47 27.12 -4.59
CA SER A 134 4.23 26.16 -3.79
C SER A 134 3.80 26.38 -2.32
N LEU A 135 2.56 25.98 -2.02
CA LEU A 135 1.83 26.33 -0.80
C LEU A 135 1.99 25.27 0.30
N LEU A 136 2.66 24.17 -0.01
CA LEU A 136 2.78 23.02 0.88
C LEU A 136 4.26 22.69 1.05
N ASN A 137 4.81 23.08 2.20
CA ASN A 137 6.07 22.52 2.64
C ASN A 137 5.86 21.02 2.90
N ASN A 138 6.34 20.17 1.98
CA ASN A 138 6.27 18.72 2.10
C ASN A 138 7.48 18.13 2.86
N ASP A 139 8.40 18.95 3.37
CA ASP A 139 9.58 18.50 4.11
C ASP A 139 9.24 17.60 5.30
N PRO A 140 8.21 17.89 6.13
CA PRO A 140 7.86 17.01 7.25
C PRO A 140 7.44 15.61 6.79
N LEU A 141 6.65 15.55 5.70
CA LEU A 141 6.22 14.29 5.11
C LEU A 141 7.42 13.55 4.50
N ARG A 142 8.30 14.25 3.79
CA ARG A 142 9.52 13.68 3.20
C ARG A 142 10.44 13.10 4.26
N VAL A 143 10.68 13.82 5.36
CA VAL A 143 11.49 13.36 6.49
C VAL A 143 10.88 12.12 7.13
N MET A 144 9.56 12.10 7.35
CA MET A 144 8.87 10.94 7.90
C MET A 144 8.96 9.71 6.97
N LEU A 145 8.70 9.90 5.67
CA LEU A 145 8.78 8.83 4.68
C LEU A 145 10.20 8.24 4.59
N ASN A 146 11.24 9.09 4.61
CA ASN A 146 12.64 8.64 4.60
C ASN A 146 13.04 7.83 5.83
N LYS A 147 12.36 8.01 6.97
CA LYS A 147 12.60 7.22 8.19
C LYS A 147 11.97 5.84 8.16
N VAL A 148 10.88 5.68 7.40
CA VAL A 148 10.08 4.44 7.40
C VAL A 148 10.34 3.59 6.16
N ILE A 149 10.52 4.24 5.01
CA ILE A 149 10.67 3.59 3.72
C ILE A 149 12.14 3.29 3.47
N HIS A 150 12.45 2.00 3.41
CA HIS A 150 13.77 1.52 3.02
C HIS A 150 13.81 1.31 1.51
N PHE A 151 13.94 2.40 0.74
CA PHE A 151 13.88 2.33 -0.74
C PHE A 151 14.82 1.29 -1.36
N LYS A 152 16.03 1.12 -0.80
CA LYS A 152 17.01 0.12 -1.24
C LYS A 152 16.50 -1.33 -1.12
N ASN A 153 15.52 -1.58 -0.27
CA ASN A 153 14.95 -2.92 -0.09
C ASN A 153 13.93 -3.28 -1.17
N ILE A 154 13.39 -2.29 -1.90
CA ILE A 154 12.43 -2.56 -2.98
C ILE A 154 13.13 -3.33 -4.10
N GLN A 155 14.27 -2.83 -4.59
CA GLN A 155 15.05 -3.54 -5.61
C GLN A 155 15.49 -4.92 -5.12
N LYS A 156 16.00 -5.03 -3.88
CA LYS A 156 16.36 -6.32 -3.29
C LYS A 156 15.18 -7.30 -3.21
N ALA A 157 13.97 -6.81 -2.94
CA ALA A 157 12.79 -7.65 -2.92
C ALA A 157 12.41 -8.15 -4.32
N ILE A 158 12.63 -7.33 -5.35
CA ILE A 158 12.47 -7.71 -6.76
C ILE A 158 13.50 -8.80 -7.13
N ASP A 159 14.77 -8.55 -6.83
CA ASP A 159 15.85 -9.49 -7.11
C ASP A 159 15.64 -10.84 -6.39
N ASN A 160 15.05 -10.83 -5.20
CA ASN A 160 14.73 -12.02 -4.39
C ASN A 160 13.36 -12.64 -4.71
N ASN A 161 12.65 -12.22 -5.78
CA ASN A 161 11.31 -12.71 -6.16
C ASN A 161 10.24 -12.60 -5.06
N CYS A 162 10.44 -11.68 -4.09
CA CYS A 162 9.44 -11.36 -3.05
C CYS A 162 8.44 -10.29 -3.52
N LEU A 163 8.77 -9.61 -4.61
CA LEU A 163 7.98 -8.62 -5.32
C LEU A 163 8.32 -8.76 -6.81
N ASP A 164 7.35 -8.68 -7.70
CA ASP A 164 7.57 -8.62 -9.15
C ASP A 164 7.57 -7.16 -9.64
N ALA A 165 6.67 -6.32 -9.11
CA ALA A 165 6.53 -4.94 -9.53
C ALA A 165 5.92 -4.02 -8.45
N LEU A 166 6.35 -2.75 -8.48
CA LEU A 166 5.72 -1.64 -7.77
C LEU A 166 5.25 -0.61 -8.81
N SER A 167 4.04 -0.09 -8.69
CA SER A 167 3.59 1.05 -9.51
C SER A 167 2.94 2.12 -8.67
N LEU A 168 3.45 3.35 -8.76
CA LEU A 168 2.95 4.48 -7.98
C LEU A 168 2.38 5.54 -8.91
N THR A 169 1.17 5.99 -8.65
CA THR A 169 0.51 7.03 -9.45
C THR A 169 0.31 8.30 -8.64
N ALA A 170 0.69 9.43 -9.22
CA ALA A 170 0.49 10.76 -8.67
C ALA A 170 -0.02 11.73 -9.74
N SER A 171 -0.69 12.81 -9.32
CA SER A 171 -1.16 13.86 -10.22
C SER A 171 -0.08 14.92 -10.41
N GLY A 172 0.31 15.19 -11.66
CA GLY A 172 1.19 16.29 -12.01
C GLY A 172 0.45 17.62 -11.91
N TYR A 173 0.77 18.42 -10.88
CA TYR A 173 0.12 19.72 -10.64
C TYR A 173 0.27 20.71 -11.79
N THR A 174 1.38 20.66 -12.51
CA THR A 174 1.68 21.56 -13.64
C THR A 174 1.08 21.09 -14.95
N SER A 175 1.02 19.77 -15.17
CA SER A 175 0.56 19.17 -16.42
C SER A 175 -0.92 18.79 -16.41
N GLY A 176 -1.55 18.67 -15.24
CA GLY A 176 -2.90 18.10 -15.10
C GLY A 176 -2.97 16.61 -15.41
N GLN A 177 -1.83 15.97 -15.66
CA GLN A 177 -1.76 14.56 -16.06
C GLN A 177 -1.55 13.65 -14.86
N SER A 178 -2.00 12.41 -14.99
CA SER A 178 -1.63 11.32 -14.09
C SER A 178 -0.26 10.78 -14.50
N VAL A 179 0.70 10.79 -13.58
CA VAL A 179 2.06 10.28 -13.79
C VAL A 179 2.22 8.99 -12.99
N SER A 180 2.67 7.92 -13.65
CA SER A 180 2.94 6.63 -13.03
C SER A 180 4.43 6.31 -13.05
N PHE A 181 4.95 5.92 -11.89
CA PHE A 181 6.32 5.48 -11.66
C PHE A 181 6.34 3.96 -11.49
N PHE A 182 7.36 3.30 -12.03
CA PHE A 182 7.56 1.85 -12.01
C PHE A 182 8.97 1.53 -11.55
#